data_AF-R9CBX9-F1
#
_entry.id   AF-R9CBX9-F1
#
_cell.length_a   1.000
_cell.length_b   1.000
_cell.length_c   1.000
_cell.angle_alpha   90.00
_cell.angle_beta   90.00
_cell.angle_gamma   90.00
#
_symmetry.space_group_name_H-M   'P 1'
#
loop_
_entity.id
_entity.type
_entity.pdbx_description
1 polymer ?
#
loop_
_entity_poly.entity_id
_entity_poly.type
_entity_poly.pdbx_seq_one_letter_code
_entity_poly.pdbx_strand_id
1 'polypeptide(L)'
;MNKKKIYIIALLVILMFIIVCMKNLFIQDIKEVAISNNNIKNFDEYLLGEGEYKVSLPEGWEIDKKIKSFNGDININFSDNDNIEGNISIEKGNIEDISNSITNSKENIKIIEDNYIWHIINVVNNKTINKYYLRSYSEGKVLIIKYSYIKEKEKNSINVVFDSISMSFK
;
A
#
# COMPACT_ATOMS: atom_id res chain seq x y z
N MET A 1 19.85 -37.18 24.48
CA MET A 1 19.87 -35.71 24.74
C MET A 1 19.52 -35.46 26.20
N ASN A 2 20.26 -34.63 26.93
CA ASN A 2 20.05 -34.46 28.38
C ASN A 2 18.70 -33.79 28.67
N LYS A 3 17.91 -34.28 29.64
CA LYS A 3 16.54 -33.80 29.94
C LYS A 3 16.48 -32.28 30.16
N LYS A 4 17.53 -31.70 30.77
CA LYS A 4 17.68 -30.24 30.94
C LYS A 4 17.78 -29.48 29.61
N LYS A 5 18.48 -30.03 28.61
CA LYS A 5 18.59 -29.43 27.27
C LYS A 5 17.26 -29.43 26.54
N ILE A 6 16.47 -30.49 26.68
CA ILE A 6 15.11 -30.58 26.08
C ILE A 6 14.20 -29.50 26.67
N TYR A 7 14.23 -29.31 27.99
CA TYR A 7 13.44 -28.29 28.67
C TYR A 7 13.79 -26.87 28.19
N ILE A 8 15.08 -26.55 28.05
CA ILE A 8 15.54 -25.24 27.57
C ILE A 8 15.09 -25.00 26.13
N ILE A 9 15.20 -25.99 25.25
CA ILE A 9 14.76 -25.88 23.86
C ILE A 9 13.25 -25.67 23.80
N ALA A 10 12.46 -26.44 24.55
CA ALA A 10 11.01 -26.28 24.58
C ALA A 10 10.60 -24.89 25.09
N LEU A 11 11.27 -24.37 26.12
CA LEU A 11 11.03 -23.03 26.64
C LEU A 11 11.33 -21.95 25.60
N LEU A 12 12.45 -22.06 24.88
CA LEU A 12 12.82 -21.12 23.81
C LEU A 12 11.81 -21.13 22.66
N VAL A 13 11.33 -22.32 22.25
CA VAL A 13 10.31 -22.45 21.20
C VAL A 13 8.99 -21.80 21.63
N ILE A 14 8.55 -22.03 22.86
CA ILE A 14 7.34 -21.39 23.42
C ILE A 14 7.52 -19.87 23.46
N LEU A 15 8.69 -19.39 23.89
CA LEU A 15 8.97 -17.96 23.92
C LEU A 15 8.95 -17.34 22.52
N MET A 16 9.56 -17.99 21.53
CA MET A 16 9.51 -17.55 20.14
C MET A 16 8.07 -17.50 19.63
N PHE A 17 7.27 -18.52 19.95
CA PHE A 17 5.86 -18.56 19.58
C PHE A 17 5.06 -17.39 20.18
N ILE A 18 5.23 -17.11 21.48
CA ILE A 18 4.57 -15.98 22.16
C ILE A 18 4.96 -14.66 21.51
N ILE A 19 6.24 -14.46 21.18
CA ILE A 19 6.73 -13.24 20.53
C ILE A 19 6.07 -13.06 19.16
N VAL A 20 5.96 -14.14 18.36
CA VAL A 20 5.30 -14.09 17.05
C VAL A 20 3.82 -13.76 17.18
N CYS A 21 3.11 -14.39 18.11
CA CYS A 21 1.70 -14.10 18.36
C CYS A 21 1.47 -12.66 18.80
N MET A 22 2.21 -12.18 19.80
CA MET A 22 2.09 -10.81 20.31
C MET A 22 2.40 -9.79 19.20
N LYS A 23 3.45 -10.02 18.41
CA LYS A 23 3.80 -9.15 17.28
C LYS A 23 2.63 -9.04 16.30
N ASN A 24 2.00 -10.15 15.94
CA ASN A 24 0.90 -10.13 14.98
C ASN A 24 -0.35 -9.42 15.53
N LEU A 25 -0.71 -9.68 16.79
CA LEU A 25 -1.86 -9.03 17.44
C LEU A 25 -1.65 -7.50 17.56
N PHE A 26 -0.50 -7.08 18.08
CA PHE A 26 -0.20 -5.64 18.20
C PHE A 26 -0.20 -4.92 16.86
N ILE A 27 0.33 -5.53 15.79
CA ILE A 27 0.33 -4.90 14.46
C ILE A 27 -1.09 -4.72 13.94
N GLN A 28 -1.97 -5.69 14.16
CA GLN A 28 -3.38 -5.60 13.75
C GLN A 28 -4.12 -4.50 14.52
N ASP A 29 -3.98 -4.46 15.84
CA ASP A 29 -4.61 -3.43 16.68
C ASP A 29 -4.13 -2.02 16.30
N ILE A 30 -2.82 -1.85 16.06
CA ILE A 30 -2.26 -0.56 15.60
C ILE A 30 -2.85 -0.16 14.24
N LYS A 31 -2.98 -1.13 13.32
CA LYS A 31 -3.55 -0.87 11.99
C LYS A 31 -5.01 -0.42 12.10
N GLU A 32 -5.81 -1.11 12.90
CA GLU A 32 -7.22 -0.78 13.11
C GLU A 32 -7.39 0.60 13.75
N VAL A 33 -6.62 0.91 14.79
CA VAL A 33 -6.62 2.24 15.43
C VAL A 33 -6.20 3.33 14.44
N ALA A 34 -5.18 3.08 13.62
CA ALA A 34 -4.73 4.05 12.62
C ALA A 34 -5.79 4.31 11.53
N ILE A 35 -6.52 3.28 11.10
CA ILE A 35 -7.63 3.40 10.14
C ILE A 35 -8.78 4.19 10.78
N SER A 36 -9.20 3.80 11.99
CA SER A 36 -10.27 4.48 12.73
C SER A 36 -9.93 5.95 13.03
N ASN A 37 -8.66 6.25 13.33
CA ASN A 37 -8.20 7.63 13.51
C ASN A 37 -8.37 8.47 12.24
N ASN A 38 -8.40 7.88 11.04
CA ASN A 38 -8.72 8.59 9.80
C ASN A 38 -10.23 8.65 9.51
N ASN A 39 -11.09 8.35 10.50
CA ASN A 39 -12.55 8.28 10.38
C ASN A 39 -13.04 7.23 9.36
N ILE A 40 -12.20 6.25 9.03
CA ILE A 40 -12.56 5.17 8.11
C ILE A 40 -13.14 4.03 8.94
N LYS A 41 -14.38 3.66 8.63
CA LYS A 41 -15.07 2.54 9.29
C LYS A 41 -14.87 1.25 8.51
N ASN A 42 -15.08 1.32 7.20
CA ASN A 42 -15.04 0.18 6.29
C ASN A 42 -14.32 0.53 5.00
N PHE A 43 -14.01 -0.50 4.22
CA PHE A 43 -13.54 -0.39 2.85
C PHE A 43 -14.52 -1.10 1.92
N ASP A 44 -14.92 -0.41 0.86
CA ASP A 44 -15.76 -0.95 -0.20
C ASP A 44 -14.88 -1.52 -1.31
N GLU A 45 -15.26 -2.68 -1.85
CA GLU A 45 -14.56 -3.30 -2.99
C GLU A 45 -15.06 -2.72 -4.31
N TYR A 46 -14.13 -2.25 -5.13
CA TYR A 46 -14.39 -1.68 -6.44
C TYR A 46 -13.79 -2.57 -7.52
N LEU A 47 -14.61 -2.95 -8.50
CA LEU A 47 -14.19 -3.65 -9.70
C LEU A 47 -13.75 -2.65 -10.76
N LEU A 48 -12.57 -2.87 -11.35
CA LEU A 48 -11.95 -2.00 -12.33
C LEU A 48 -11.68 -2.75 -13.63
N GLY A 49 -11.49 -2.02 -14.73
CA GLY A 49 -11.13 -2.61 -16.03
C GLY A 49 -12.10 -3.71 -16.46
N GLU A 50 -13.41 -3.42 -16.46
CA GLU A 50 -14.46 -4.39 -16.78
C GLU A 50 -14.54 -5.62 -15.84
N GLY A 51 -13.94 -5.52 -14.64
CA GLY A 51 -13.96 -6.58 -13.63
C GLY A 51 -12.69 -7.44 -13.59
N GLU A 52 -11.69 -7.11 -14.41
CA GLU A 52 -10.38 -7.79 -14.39
C GLU A 52 -9.58 -7.52 -13.11
N TYR A 53 -9.76 -6.34 -12.51
CA TYR A 53 -9.02 -5.91 -11.33
C TYR A 53 -9.98 -5.55 -10.20
N LYS A 54 -9.46 -5.64 -8.97
CA LYS A 54 -10.21 -5.18 -7.80
C LYS A 54 -9.34 -4.44 -6.82
N VAL A 55 -9.92 -3.44 -6.18
CA VAL A 55 -9.27 -2.65 -5.12
C VAL A 55 -10.29 -2.33 -4.03
N SER A 56 -9.84 -2.23 -2.79
CA SER A 56 -10.65 -1.78 -1.67
C SER A 56 -10.32 -0.33 -1.34
N LEU A 57 -11.31 0.56 -1.42
CA LEU A 57 -11.18 1.98 -1.05
C LEU A 57 -12.00 2.28 0.21
N PRO A 58 -11.62 3.27 1.03
CA PRO A 58 -12.41 3.68 2.18
C PRO A 58 -13.83 4.08 1.78
N GLU A 59 -14.80 3.78 2.65
CA GLU A 59 -16.19 4.23 2.48
C GLU A 59 -16.24 5.76 2.26
N GLY A 60 -16.97 6.20 1.23
CA GLY A 60 -17.10 7.60 0.85
C GLY A 60 -16.06 8.13 -0.13
N TRP A 61 -15.02 7.35 -0.46
CA TRP A 61 -14.09 7.68 -1.54
C TRP A 61 -14.71 7.32 -2.89
N GLU A 62 -14.45 8.15 -3.90
CA GLU A 62 -15.05 8.01 -5.22
C GLU A 62 -14.02 7.63 -6.28
N ILE A 63 -14.47 6.90 -7.31
CA ILE A 63 -13.69 6.59 -8.50
C ILE A 63 -14.22 7.41 -9.67
N ASP A 64 -13.34 8.10 -10.39
CA ASP A 64 -13.71 8.80 -11.62
C ASP A 64 -14.14 7.77 -12.69
N LYS A 65 -15.42 7.84 -13.06
CA LYS A 65 -16.05 6.94 -14.04
C LYS A 65 -15.52 7.11 -15.46
N LYS A 66 -14.66 8.10 -15.74
CA LYS A 66 -13.94 8.24 -17.02
C LYS A 66 -12.81 7.22 -17.12
N ILE A 67 -13.18 5.93 -17.07
CA ILE A 67 -12.25 4.81 -17.27
C ILE A 67 -11.79 4.85 -18.72
N LYS A 68 -10.51 5.14 -18.94
CA LYS A 68 -9.85 4.86 -20.23
C LYS A 68 -9.14 3.52 -20.10
N SER A 69 -9.90 2.43 -20.25
CA SER A 69 -9.31 1.13 -20.57
C SER A 69 -8.95 1.19 -22.05
N PHE A 70 -7.66 1.18 -22.37
CA PHE A 70 -7.22 1.02 -23.76
C PHE A 70 -6.18 -0.10 -23.77
N ASN A 71 -6.49 -1.21 -24.44
CA ASN A 71 -5.59 -2.35 -24.63
C ASN A 71 -5.06 -3.03 -23.34
N GLY A 72 -5.90 -3.19 -22.31
CA GLY A 72 -5.53 -3.93 -21.08
C GLY A 72 -4.55 -3.18 -20.18
N ASP A 73 -4.45 -1.85 -20.35
CA ASP A 73 -3.76 -0.94 -19.45
C ASP A 73 -4.83 -0.13 -18.70
N ILE A 74 -4.79 -0.18 -17.37
CA ILE A 74 -5.72 0.54 -16.47
C ILE A 74 -5.16 1.92 -16.16
N ASN A 75 -6.02 2.94 -16.11
CA ASN A 75 -5.69 4.26 -15.57
C ASN A 75 -6.95 4.87 -14.96
N ILE A 76 -7.00 4.91 -13.63
CA ILE A 76 -8.20 5.25 -12.87
C ILE A 76 -7.84 6.22 -11.76
N ASN A 77 -8.56 7.33 -11.70
CA ASN A 77 -8.45 8.27 -10.60
C ASN A 77 -9.47 7.95 -9.52
N PHE A 78 -9.10 8.22 -8.27
CA PHE A 78 -9.97 8.12 -7.13
C PHE A 78 -9.68 9.24 -6.15
N SER A 79 -10.62 9.65 -5.31
CA SER A 79 -10.39 10.71 -4.33
C SER A 79 -11.23 10.53 -3.08
N ASP A 80 -10.84 11.22 -2.01
CA ASP A 80 -11.64 11.37 -0.79
C ASP A 80 -12.69 12.51 -0.89
N ASN A 81 -12.81 13.12 -2.08
CA ASN A 81 -13.59 14.34 -2.33
C ASN A 81 -13.17 15.57 -1.49
N ASP A 82 -11.98 15.58 -0.91
CA ASP A 82 -11.47 16.68 -0.10
C ASP A 82 -10.00 16.98 -0.41
N ASN A 83 -9.06 16.28 0.21
CA ASN A 83 -7.63 16.64 0.20
C ASN A 83 -6.72 15.59 -0.43
N ILE A 84 -7.25 14.42 -0.77
CA ILE A 84 -6.48 13.30 -1.29
C ILE A 84 -6.97 12.93 -2.69
N GLU A 85 -6.05 13.04 -3.63
CA GLU A 85 -6.22 12.59 -5.01
C GLU A 85 -5.35 11.35 -5.25
N GLY A 86 -5.96 10.31 -5.77
CA GLY A 86 -5.36 9.01 -6.02
C GLY A 86 -5.41 8.63 -7.49
N ASN A 87 -4.45 7.82 -7.93
CA ASN A 87 -4.44 7.23 -9.26
C ASN A 87 -3.90 5.79 -9.21
N ILE A 88 -4.55 4.89 -9.94
CA ILE A 88 -4.09 3.52 -10.18
C ILE A 88 -3.82 3.41 -11.68
N SER A 89 -2.59 3.04 -12.04
CA SER A 89 -2.23 2.73 -13.42
C SER A 89 -1.42 1.45 -13.55
N ILE A 90 -1.54 0.78 -14.70
CA ILE A 90 -0.59 -0.25 -15.13
C ILE A 90 0.09 0.26 -16.38
N GLU A 91 1.40 0.38 -16.31
CA GLU A 91 2.21 0.98 -17.38
C GLU A 91 3.26 -0.02 -17.88
N LYS A 92 3.59 0.09 -19.18
CA LYS A 92 4.66 -0.71 -19.78
C LYS A 92 6.01 -0.18 -19.34
N GLY A 93 6.88 -1.06 -18.86
CA GLY A 93 8.22 -0.72 -18.41
C GLY A 93 8.75 -1.69 -17.38
N ASN A 94 9.94 -1.40 -16.87
CA ASN A 94 10.48 -2.06 -15.69
C ASN A 94 10.39 -1.11 -14.48
N ILE A 95 10.44 -1.69 -13.28
CA ILE A 95 10.25 -0.94 -12.04
C ILE A 95 11.36 0.08 -11.80
N GLU A 96 12.58 -0.16 -12.29
CA GLU A 96 13.73 0.71 -12.06
C GLU A 96 13.64 1.98 -12.93
N ASP A 97 13.30 1.85 -14.20
CA ASP A 97 13.08 2.97 -15.12
C ASP A 97 11.93 3.86 -14.66
N ILE A 98 10.81 3.25 -14.23
CA ILE A 98 9.66 3.99 -13.68
C ILE A 98 10.02 4.66 -12.35
N SER A 99 10.76 3.98 -11.47
CA SER A 99 11.22 4.58 -10.21
C SER A 99 12.14 5.78 -10.47
N ASN A 100 13.07 5.65 -11.41
CA ASN A 100 14.02 6.71 -11.79
C ASN A 100 13.32 7.90 -12.46
N SER A 101 12.23 7.68 -13.22
CA SER A 101 11.44 8.76 -13.80
C SER A 101 10.67 9.56 -12.75
N ILE A 102 10.31 8.94 -11.61
CA ILE A 102 9.64 9.59 -10.48
C ILE A 102 10.65 10.32 -9.58
N THR A 103 11.78 9.69 -9.26
CA THR A 103 12.84 10.27 -8.42
C THR A 103 14.22 9.83 -8.87
N ASN A 104 15.16 10.78 -8.95
CA ASN A 104 16.57 10.48 -9.17
C ASN A 104 17.31 10.09 -7.88
N SER A 105 16.69 10.29 -6.71
CA SER A 105 17.29 9.96 -5.41
C SER A 105 16.84 8.57 -4.94
N LYS A 106 17.79 7.64 -4.84
CA LYS A 106 17.57 6.29 -4.31
C LYS A 106 17.19 6.28 -2.83
N GLU A 107 17.58 7.31 -2.07
CA GLU A 107 17.25 7.44 -0.64
C GLU A 107 15.75 7.62 -0.40
N ASN A 108 15.02 8.12 -1.40
CA ASN A 108 13.57 8.32 -1.34
C ASN A 108 12.78 7.03 -1.62
N ILE A 109 13.45 5.93 -1.93
CA ILE A 109 12.85 4.64 -2.28
C ILE A 109 12.92 3.71 -1.08
N LYS A 110 11.77 3.36 -0.52
CA LYS A 110 11.63 2.33 0.51
C LYS A 110 11.13 1.05 -0.13
N ILE A 111 11.85 -0.05 0.06
CA ILE A 111 11.42 -1.38 -0.39
C ILE A 111 10.73 -2.10 0.77
N ILE A 112 9.54 -2.64 0.52
CA ILE A 112 8.80 -3.48 1.46
C ILE A 112 8.49 -4.80 0.76
N GLU A 113 8.83 -5.90 1.43
CA GLU A 113 8.44 -7.24 1.00
C GLU A 113 7.23 -7.69 1.81
N ASP A 114 6.14 -8.01 1.10
CA ASP A 114 4.96 -8.70 1.62
C ASP A 114 4.64 -9.85 0.65
N ASN A 115 3.39 -10.00 0.19
CA ASN A 115 3.07 -10.93 -0.91
C ASN A 115 3.72 -10.52 -2.24
N TYR A 116 4.16 -9.27 -2.35
CA TYR A 116 4.89 -8.70 -3.48
C TYR A 116 6.03 -7.82 -2.98
N ILE A 117 7.00 -7.53 -3.86
CA ILE A 117 8.03 -6.53 -3.62
C ILE A 117 7.49 -5.16 -4.04
N TRP A 118 7.28 -4.30 -3.06
CA TRP A 118 6.77 -2.94 -3.26
C TRP A 118 7.90 -1.92 -3.16
N HIS A 119 7.99 -1.03 -4.14
CA HIS A 119 8.85 0.16 -4.12
C HIS A 119 7.97 1.37 -3.77
N ILE A 120 8.20 1.94 -2.60
CA ILE A 120 7.46 3.09 -2.09
C ILE A 120 8.31 4.33 -2.24
N ILE A 121 7.82 5.31 -2.99
CA ILE A 121 8.53 6.55 -3.27
C ILE A 121 7.73 7.72 -2.72
N ASN A 122 8.39 8.60 -1.96
CA ASN A 122 7.79 9.85 -1.51
C ASN A 122 8.48 11.04 -2.19
N VAL A 123 7.72 11.85 -2.89
CA VAL A 123 8.18 13.08 -3.54
C VAL A 123 7.45 14.27 -2.93
N VAL A 124 8.19 15.23 -2.40
CA VAL A 124 7.63 16.45 -1.80
C VAL A 124 7.85 17.61 -2.75
N ASN A 125 6.75 18.17 -3.25
CA ASN A 125 6.75 19.36 -4.10
C ASN A 125 6.03 20.50 -3.38
N ASN A 126 6.80 21.43 -2.82
CA ASN A 126 6.29 22.50 -1.95
C ASN A 126 5.47 21.95 -0.76
N LYS A 127 4.15 22.16 -0.77
CA LYS A 127 3.22 21.68 0.24
C LYS A 127 2.53 20.37 -0.15
N THR A 128 2.70 19.90 -1.38
CA THR A 128 2.05 18.67 -1.86
C THR A 128 3.02 17.50 -1.73
N ILE A 129 2.53 16.41 -1.15
CA ILE A 129 3.25 15.14 -1.06
C ILE A 129 2.63 14.20 -2.10
N ASN A 130 3.48 13.66 -2.97
CA ASN A 130 3.12 12.58 -3.87
C ASN A 130 3.78 11.29 -3.36
N LYS A 131 2.96 10.32 -2.99
CA LYS A 131 3.40 9.00 -2.55
C LYS A 131 3.05 7.97 -3.61
N TYR A 132 4.02 7.17 -4.01
CA TYR A 132 3.88 6.16 -5.04
C TYR A 132 4.13 4.79 -4.44
N TYR A 133 3.31 3.82 -4.81
CA TYR A 133 3.50 2.40 -4.55
C TYR A 133 3.64 1.72 -5.90
N LEU A 134 4.81 1.13 -6.14
CA LEU A 134 5.13 0.45 -7.39
C LEU A 134 5.38 -1.02 -7.11
N ARG A 135 4.87 -1.90 -7.98
CA ARG A 135 5.31 -3.30 -8.03
C ARG A 135 5.27 -3.82 -9.46
N SER A 136 6.08 -4.83 -9.75
CA SER A 136 5.92 -5.61 -10.98
C SER A 136 4.53 -6.23 -11.00
N TYR A 137 3.82 -6.07 -12.12
CA TYR A 137 2.47 -6.60 -12.29
C TYR A 137 2.50 -7.85 -13.19
N SER A 138 3.09 -7.72 -14.38
CA SER A 138 3.33 -8.81 -15.32
C SER A 138 4.63 -8.54 -16.08
N GLU A 139 5.03 -9.44 -16.98
CA GLU A 139 6.21 -9.23 -17.81
C GLU A 139 6.12 -7.89 -18.58
N GLY A 140 7.11 -7.03 -18.35
CA GLY A 140 7.18 -5.69 -18.95
C GLY A 140 6.08 -4.71 -18.51
N LYS A 141 5.35 -4.99 -17.42
CA LYS A 141 4.34 -4.07 -16.87
C LYS A 141 4.50 -3.84 -15.36
N VAL A 142 4.29 -2.61 -14.93
CA VAL A 142 4.38 -2.16 -13.54
C VAL A 142 3.05 -1.56 -13.10
N LEU A 143 2.56 -2.01 -11.94
CA LEU A 143 1.45 -1.38 -11.25
C LEU A 143 1.96 -0.15 -10.51
N ILE A 144 1.27 0.97 -10.67
CA ILE A 144 1.54 2.24 -10.02
C ILE A 144 0.29 2.66 -9.27
N ILE A 145 0.41 2.88 -7.96
CA ILE A 145 -0.65 3.50 -7.17
C ILE A 145 -0.09 4.78 -6.56
N LYS A 146 -0.59 5.92 -7.01
CA LYS A 146 -0.19 7.25 -6.58
C LYS A 146 -1.23 7.84 -5.65
N TYR A 147 -0.76 8.52 -4.60
CA TYR A 147 -1.55 9.37 -3.72
C TYR A 147 -0.93 10.76 -3.69
N SER A 148 -1.72 11.79 -3.85
CA SER A 148 -1.33 13.20 -3.82
C SER A 148 -2.16 13.91 -2.77
N TYR A 149 -1.51 14.53 -1.79
CA TYR A 149 -2.19 15.20 -0.69
C TYR A 149 -1.39 16.40 -0.17
N ILE A 150 -2.06 17.31 0.53
CA ILE A 150 -1.41 18.50 1.11
C ILE A 150 -0.83 18.14 2.48
N LYS A 151 0.46 18.43 2.66
CA LYS A 151 1.17 18.27 3.93
C LYS A 151 0.42 19.02 5.04
N GLU A 152 0.32 18.40 6.22
CA GLU A 152 -0.39 18.91 7.42
C GLU A 152 -1.92 18.96 7.33
N LYS A 153 -2.53 18.74 6.16
CA LYS A 153 -3.99 18.53 6.10
C LYS A 153 -4.39 17.12 6.52
N GLU A 154 -3.50 16.16 6.30
CA GLU A 154 -3.72 14.76 6.65
C GLU A 154 -3.08 14.36 7.97
N LYS A 155 -3.73 13.40 8.65
CA LYS A 155 -3.19 12.79 9.88
C LYS A 155 -1.98 11.94 9.53
N ASN A 156 -0.99 11.86 10.44
CA ASN A 156 0.20 11.03 10.24
C ASN A 156 -0.13 9.54 9.95
N SER A 157 -1.26 9.06 10.47
CA SER A 157 -1.79 7.71 10.27
C SER A 157 -2.32 7.45 8.86
N ILE A 158 -2.45 8.45 7.98
CA ILE A 158 -2.97 8.28 6.62
C ILE A 158 -2.13 7.29 5.79
N ASN A 159 -0.84 7.17 6.11
CA ASN A 159 0.03 6.19 5.48
C ASN A 159 -0.47 4.75 5.62
N VAL A 160 -1.11 4.41 6.76
CA VAL A 160 -1.69 3.08 6.99
C VAL A 160 -2.90 2.84 6.09
N VAL A 161 -3.65 3.90 5.77
CA VAL A 161 -4.76 3.85 4.81
C VAL A 161 -4.22 3.59 3.41
N PHE A 162 -3.19 4.32 2.98
CA PHE A 162 -2.54 4.11 1.68
C PHE A 162 -1.92 2.71 1.56
N ASP A 163 -1.28 2.20 2.62
CA ASP A 163 -0.80 0.83 2.66
C ASP A 163 -1.96 -0.16 2.48
N SER A 164 -3.08 0.06 3.17
CA SER A 164 -4.26 -0.82 3.09
C SER A 164 -4.90 -0.84 1.71
N ILE A 165 -5.07 0.32 1.07
CA ILE A 165 -5.58 0.43 -0.30
C ILE A 165 -4.62 -0.27 -1.27
N SER A 166 -3.32 0.06 -1.21
CA SER A 166 -2.34 -0.46 -2.17
C SER A 166 -2.19 -1.99 -2.09
N MET A 167 -2.19 -2.54 -0.87
CA MET A 167 -2.11 -3.99 -0.64
C MET A 167 -3.40 -4.73 -0.96
N SER A 168 -4.54 -4.04 -1.07
CA SER A 168 -5.82 -4.66 -1.47
C SER A 168 -5.92 -4.94 -2.96
N PHE A 169 -5.10 -4.28 -3.79
CA PHE A 169 -5.16 -4.39 -5.25
C PHE A 169 -4.79 -5.80 -5.72
N LYS A 170 -5.69 -6.44 -6.48
CA LYS A 170 -5.49 -7.75 -7.10
C LYS A 170 -5.75 -7.66 -8.59
#